data_AF-R4MJ20-F1
#
_entry.id   AF-R4MJ20-F1
#
_cell.length_a   1.000
_cell.length_b   1.000
_cell.length_c   1.000
_cell.angle_alpha   90.00
_cell.angle_beta   90.00
_cell.angle_gamma   90.00
#
_symmetry.space_group_name_H-M   'P 1'
#
loop_
_entity.id
_entity.type
_entity.pdbx_description
1 polymer ?
#
loop_
_entity_poly.entity_id
_entity_poly.type
_entity_poly.pdbx_seq_one_letter_code
_entity_poly.pdbx_strand_id
1 'polypeptide(L)' 'MREHTAMHADDLYELISDRAITGKPLILTSNRAPNNWYGLFPNPVVAESLLDRLINTSHQILMDGPSYRPRKRPGRTTS' A
#
# COMPACT_ATOMS: atom_id res chain seq x y z
N MET A 1 -15.13 -6.65 0.80
CA MET A 1 -13.68 -6.39 0.75
C MET A 1 -13.01 -7.51 1.53
N ARG A 2 -11.89 -8.11 1.08
CA ARG A 2 -11.21 -9.15 1.86
C ARG A 2 -10.23 -8.46 2.83
N GLU A 3 -10.48 -8.60 4.12
CA GLU A 3 -9.54 -8.25 5.17
C GLU A 3 -8.31 -9.18 5.08
N HIS A 4 -7.15 -8.71 5.52
CA HIS A 4 -6.02 -9.62 5.69
C HIS A 4 -6.35 -10.60 6.81
N THR A 5 -6.01 -11.87 6.61
CA THR A 5 -5.96 -12.80 7.74
C THR A 5 -4.91 -12.29 8.72
N ALA A 6 -5.02 -12.66 10.00
CA ALA A 6 -4.03 -12.29 11.02
C ALA A 6 -2.60 -12.61 10.57
N MET A 7 -2.39 -13.78 9.97
CA MET A 7 -1.10 -14.21 9.42
C MET A 7 -0.56 -13.26 8.33
N HIS A 8 -1.39 -12.87 7.36
CA HIS A 8 -0.93 -11.94 6.31
C HIS A 8 -0.62 -10.53 6.85
N ALA A 9 -1.34 -10.11 7.89
CA ALA A 9 -1.09 -8.84 8.56
C ALA A 9 0.23 -8.86 9.34
N ASP A 10 0.49 -9.96 10.05
CA ASP A 10 1.72 -10.18 10.81
C ASP A 10 2.94 -10.28 9.87
N ASP A 11 2.84 -11.03 8.76
CA ASP A 11 3.91 -11.13 7.76
C ASP A 11 4.29 -9.75 7.19
N LEU A 12 3.28 -8.93 6.87
CA LEU A 12 3.50 -7.58 6.36
C LEU A 12 4.13 -6.69 7.43
N TYR A 13 3.73 -6.83 8.69
CA TYR A 13 4.30 -6.11 9.82
C TYR A 13 5.77 -6.46 10.02
N GLU A 14 6.12 -7.74 10.02
CA GLU A 14 7.50 -8.19 10.20
C GLU A 14 8.40 -7.66 9.08
N LEU A 15 7.96 -7.79 7.82
CA LEU A 15 8.70 -7.30 6.67
C LEU A 15 8.97 -5.80 6.73
N ILE A 16 7.93 -5.01 7.03
CA ILE A 16 8.05 -3.55 7.07
C ILE A 16 8.91 -3.12 8.25
N SER A 17 8.77 -3.79 9.40
CA SER A 17 9.59 -3.52 10.58
C SER A 17 11.07 -3.81 10.32
N ASP A 18 11.41 -4.96 9.71
CA ASP A 18 12.79 -5.29 9.36
C ASP A 18 13.40 -4.24 8.42
N ARG A 19 12.68 -3.84 7.37
CA ARG A 19 13.18 -2.82 6.43
C ARG A 19 13.37 -1.46 7.10
N ALA A 20 12.44 -1.05 7.96
CA ALA A 20 12.53 0.20 8.70
C ALA A 20 13.73 0.20 9.67
N ILE A 21 13.89 -0.88 10.45
CA ILE A 21 15.00 -1.01 11.42
C ILE A 21 16.35 -1.06 10.71
N THR A 22 16.44 -1.76 9.57
CA THR A 22 17.68 -1.88 8.80
C THR A 22 17.94 -0.68 7.87
N GLY A 23 17.06 0.33 7.86
CA GLY A 23 17.20 1.53 7.03
C GLY A 23 17.12 1.25 5.53
N LYS A 24 16.48 0.14 5.12
CA LYS A 24 16.39 -0.26 3.71
C LYS A 24 15.20 0.43 3.04
N PRO A 25 15.37 0.99 1.83
CA PRO A 25 14.26 1.61 1.12
C PRO A 25 13.18 0.58 0.76
N LEU A 26 11.94 1.07 0.70
CA LEU A 26 10.74 0.32 0.34
C LEU A 26 9.89 1.16 -0.62
N ILE A 27 9.46 0.55 -1.72
CA ILE A 27 8.53 1.17 -2.67
C ILE A 27 7.23 0.36 -2.63
N LEU A 28 6.12 1.06 -2.37
CA LEU A 28 4.78 0.48 -2.31
C LEU A 28 3.87 1.21 -3.29
N THR A 29 2.89 0.48 -3.83
CA THR A 29 1.81 1.08 -4.61
C THR A 29 0.50 0.63 -4.00
N SER A 30 -0.46 1.55 -3.88
CA SER A 30 -1.79 1.26 -3.37
C SER A 30 -2.81 2.03 -4.18
N ASN A 31 -3.93 1.38 -4.48
CA ASN A 31 -5.09 2.04 -5.07
C ASN A 31 -6.01 2.65 -3.98
N ARG A 32 -5.55 2.69 -2.73
CA ARG A 32 -6.28 3.26 -1.59
C ARG A 32 -5.45 4.35 -0.93
N ALA A 33 -6.12 5.41 -0.49
CA ALA A 33 -5.52 6.41 0.37
C ALA A 33 -4.98 5.79 1.68
N PRO A 34 -3.89 6.33 2.26
CA PRO A 34 -3.31 5.84 3.52
C PRO A 34 -4.32 5.72 4.67
N ASN A 35 -5.24 6.68 4.78
CA ASN A 35 -6.28 6.68 5.82
C ASN A 35 -7.18 5.42 5.78
N ASN A 36 -7.32 4.78 4.62
CA ASN A 36 -8.14 3.59 4.43
C ASN A 36 -7.35 2.29 4.70
N TRP A 37 -6.09 2.37 5.13
CA TRP A 37 -5.27 1.19 5.42
C TRP A 37 -5.49 0.67 6.84
N TYR A 38 -5.98 1.49 7.77
CA TYR A 38 -6.27 1.06 9.14
C TYR A 38 -7.15 -0.20 9.21
N GLY A 39 -8.26 -0.22 8.44
CA GLY A 39 -9.18 -1.35 8.39
C GLY A 39 -8.66 -2.58 7.65
N LEU A 40 -7.41 -2.57 7.16
CA LEU A 40 -6.78 -3.75 6.55
C LEU A 40 -6.20 -4.72 7.59
N PHE A 41 -5.93 -4.23 8.80
CA PHE A 41 -5.29 -4.98 9.85
C PHE A 41 -6.30 -5.37 10.93
N PRO A 42 -6.28 -6.62 11.42
CA PRO A 42 -7.21 -7.07 12.46
C PRO A 42 -6.91 -6.48 13.84
N ASN A 43 -5.68 -6.00 14.08
CA ASN A 43 -5.27 -5.37 15.33
C ASN A 43 -4.97 -3.88 15.12
N PRO A 44 -5.72 -2.95 15.74
CA PRO A 44 -5.53 -1.51 15.56
C PRO A 44 -4.17 -1.01 16.08
N VAL A 45 -3.58 -1.66 17.09
CA VAL A 45 -2.27 -1.29 17.64
C VAL A 45 -1.15 -1.60 16.64
N VAL A 46 -1.24 -2.76 15.98
CA VAL A 46 -0.31 -3.16 14.91
C VAL A 46 -0.44 -2.22 13.72
N ALA A 47 -1.68 -1.88 13.35
CA ALA A 47 -1.98 -0.93 12.28
C ALA A 47 -1.33 0.44 12.55
N GLU A 48 -1.57 1.01 13.72
CA GLU A 48 -1.01 2.30 14.12
C GLU A 48 0.52 2.31 14.04
N SER A 49 1.16 1.31 14.64
CA SER A 49 2.62 1.21 14.66
C SER A 49 3.24 1.04 13.26
N LEU A 50 2.58 0.30 12.38
CA LEU A 50 3.05 0.08 11.01
C LEU A 50 2.84 1.32 10.13
N LEU A 51 1.66 1.94 10.23
CA LEU A 51 1.32 3.12 9.46
C LEU A 51 2.14 4.34 9.89
N ASP A 52 2.44 4.49 11.18
CA ASP A 52 3.37 5.51 11.67
C ASP A 52 4.73 5.39 10.97
N ARG A 53 5.30 4.19 10.93
CA ARG A 53 6.58 3.94 10.24
C ARG A 53 6.49 4.24 8.74
N LEU A 54 5.45 3.78 8.05
CA LEU A 54 5.33 3.99 6.60
C LEU A 54 5.03 5.43 6.23
N ILE A 55 4.00 6.03 6.83
CA ILE A 55 3.46 7.33 6.43
C ILE A 55 4.46 8.42 6.78
N ASN A 56 5.01 8.41 8.01
CA ASN A 56 5.88 9.48 8.49
C ASN A 56 7.29 9.44 7.88
N THR A 57 7.71 8.30 7.32
CA THR A 57 9.03 8.16 6.68
C THR A 57 8.97 8.06 5.16
N SER A 58 7.79 8.18 4.55
CA SER A 58 7.62 8.04 3.10
C SER A 58 7.57 9.37 2.35
N HIS A 59 8.05 9.35 1.11
CA HIS A 59 7.70 10.32 0.11
C HIS A 59 6.47 9.82 -0.67
N GLN A 60 5.35 10.55 -0.61
CA GLN A 60 4.09 10.13 -1.19
C GLN A 60 3.91 10.73 -2.60
N ILE A 61 3.62 9.87 -3.58
CA ILE A 61 3.32 10.27 -4.95
C ILE A 61 1.85 9.92 -5.24
N LEU A 62 1.00 10.94 -5.35
CA LEU A 62 -0.39 10.75 -5.73
C LEU A 62 -0.51 10.60 -7.26
N MET A 63 -1.21 9.56 -7.71
CA MET A 63 -1.48 9.29 -9.12
C MET A 63 -2.99 9.37 -9.38
N ASP A 64 -3.48 10.57 -9.70
CA ASP A 64 -4.91 10.89 -9.93
C ASP A 64 -5.31 10.92 -11.42
N GLY A 65 -4.36 10.65 -12.31
CA GLY A 65 -4.59 10.62 -13.75
C GLY A 65 -5.51 9.47 -14.23
N PRO A 66 -6.06 9.58 -15.45
CA PRO A 66 -6.90 8.54 -16.02
C PRO A 66 -6.13 7.22 -16.19
N SER A 67 -6.85 6.10 -16.09
CA SER A 67 -6.25 4.78 -16.32
C SER A 67 -5.57 4.72 -17.68
N TYR A 68 -4.33 4.22 -17.71
CA TYR A 68 -3.60 4.03 -18.96
C TYR A 68 -4.06 2.78 -19.74
N ARG A 69 -4.81 1.86 -19.10
CA ARG A 69 -5.24 0.58 -19.70
C ARG A 69 -5.97 0.74 -21.06
N PRO A 70 -6.90 1.69 -21.25
CA PRO A 70 -7.60 1.87 -22.53
C PRO A 70 -6.66 2.25 -23.68
N ARG A 71 -5.50 2.85 -23.40
CA ARG A 71 -4.54 3.31 -24.42
C ARG A 71 -3.76 2.16 -25.08
N LYS A 72 -3.68 1.01 -24.43
CA LYS A 72 -3.06 -0.22 -24.97
C LYS A 72 -4.09 -1.31 -25.29
N ARG A 73 -5.39 -1.00 -25.31
CA ARG A 73 -6.43 -1.99 -25.60
C ARG A 73 -6.32 -2.43 -27.07
N PRO A 74 -6.03 -3.71 -27.37
CA PRO A 74 -6.07 -4.22 -28.74
C PRO A 74 -7.50 -4.03 -29.27
N GLY A 75 -7.66 -3.33 -30.40
CA GLY A 75 -8.98 -3.09 -31.03
C GLY A 75 -9.57 -1.69 -30.87
N ARG A 76 -8.86 -0.72 -30.26
CA ARG A 76 -9.27 0.69 -30.35
C ARG A 76 -8.72 1.29 -31.65
N THR A 77 -9.42 1.06 -32.76
CA THR A 77 -9.32 1.88 -33.97
C THR A 77 -9.74 3.29 -33.60
N THR A 78 -8.78 4.20 -33.58
CA THR A 78 -9.07 5.64 -33.67
C THR A 78 -9.60 5.89 -35.08
N SER A 79 -10.91 6.07 -35.22
CA SER A 79 -11.51 6.75 -36.38
C SER A 79 -11.21 8.24 -36.33
#